data_AF-A0A1C5W891-F1
#
_entry.id   AF-A0A1C5W891-F1
#
_cell.length_a   1.000
_cell.length_b   1.000
_cell.length_c   1.000
_cell.angle_alpha   90.00
_cell.angle_beta   90.00
_cell.angle_gamma   90.00
#
_symmetry.space_group_name_H-M   'P 1'
#
loop_
_entity.id
_entity.type
_entity.pdbx_description
1 polymer ?
#
loop_
_entity_poly.entity_id
_entity_poly.type
_entity_poly.pdbx_seq_one_letter_code
_entity_poly.pdbx_strand_id
1 'polypeptide(L)' 'MQVSLHDIENDTMDLICSYMNDEIRERIHIETWENNLDFLIAYCEEDDSLKDILENEFSIEL' A
#
# COMPACT_ATOMS: atom_id res chain seq x y z
N MET A 1 -14.35 -5.67 12.66
CA MET A 1 -14.73 -6.15 11.31
C MET A 1 -13.42 -6.49 10.64
N GLN A 2 -13.20 -7.73 10.24
CA GLN A 2 -12.02 -8.08 9.43
C GLN A 2 -12.32 -7.63 8.00
N VAL A 3 -11.55 -6.67 7.49
CA VAL A 3 -11.58 -6.30 6.09
C VAL A 3 -10.80 -7.38 5.37
N SER A 4 -11.51 -8.22 4.62
CA SER A 4 -10.90 -9.22 3.74
C SER A 4 -10.04 -8.48 2.71
N LEU A 5 -8.80 -8.91 2.51
CA LEU A 5 -7.79 -8.43 1.53
C LEU A 5 -8.23 -8.47 0.04
N HIS A 6 -9.52 -8.57 -0.24
CA HIS A 6 -10.05 -8.57 -1.60
C HIS A 6 -10.57 -7.17 -1.93
N ASP A 7 -9.83 -6.54 -2.84
CA ASP A 7 -10.09 -5.25 -3.48
C ASP A 7 -9.90 -4.03 -2.57
N ILE A 8 -8.63 -3.62 -2.38
CA ILE A 8 -8.34 -2.23 -2.05
C ILE A 8 -8.88 -1.40 -3.21
N GLU A 9 -10.01 -0.73 -2.97
CA GLU A 9 -10.65 0.14 -3.95
C GLU A 9 -9.65 1.18 -4.46
N ASN A 10 -9.72 1.53 -5.75
CA ASN A 10 -8.79 2.49 -6.35
C ASN A 10 -8.79 3.83 -5.59
N ASP A 11 -9.94 4.29 -5.09
CA ASP A 11 -10.04 5.52 -4.30
C ASP A 11 -9.27 5.41 -2.97
N THR A 12 -9.25 4.22 -2.34
CA THR A 12 -8.47 3.95 -1.14
C THR A 12 -6.97 3.90 -1.48
N MET A 13 -6.62 3.29 -2.61
CA MET A 13 -5.25 3.21 -3.08
C MET A 13 -4.66 4.60 -3.41
N ASP A 14 -5.43 5.47 -4.04
CA ASP A 14 -5.03 6.85 -4.34
C ASP A 14 -4.72 7.62 -3.04
N LEU A 15 -5.53 7.41 -2.00
CA LEU A 15 -5.30 8.02 -0.70
C LEU A 15 -4.05 7.44 -0.03
N ILE A 16 -3.87 6.12 -0.04
CA ILE A 16 -2.66 5.46 0.47
C ILE A 16 -1.40 5.99 -0.24
N CYS A 17 -1.44 6.16 -1.56
CA CYS A 17 -0.34 6.72 -2.35
C CYS A 17 0.08 8.12 -1.88
N SER A 18 -0.82 8.91 -1.29
CA SER A 18 -0.52 10.24 -0.75
C SER A 18 0.33 10.23 0.53
N TYR A 19 0.38 9.09 1.23
CA TYR A 19 1.22 8.88 2.42
C TYR A 19 2.59 8.29 2.07
N MET A 20 2.79 7.87 0.83
CA MET A 20 4.03 7.24 0.37
C MET A 20 5.09 8.27 -0.01
N ASN A 21 6.34 7.87 0.16
CA ASN A 21 7.47 8.55 -0.44
C ASN A 21 7.47 8.31 -1.96
N ASP A 22 7.45 9.41 -2.73
CA ASP A 22 7.40 9.37 -4.19
C ASP A 22 8.61 8.64 -4.82
N GLU A 23 9.82 8.76 -4.26
CA GLU A 23 11.02 8.09 -4.78
C GLU A 23 10.93 6.56 -4.63
N ILE A 24 10.42 6.09 -3.49
CA ILE A 24 10.19 4.66 -3.24
C ILE A 24 9.05 4.17 -4.12
N ARG A 25 7.94 4.90 -4.17
CA ARG A 25 6.76 4.58 -4.98
C ARG A 25 7.13 4.46 -6.46
N GLU A 26 7.87 5.41 -7.03
CA GLU A 26 8.30 5.37 -8.43
C GLU A 26 9.25 4.20 -8.71
N ARG A 27 10.22 3.95 -7.82
CA ARG A 27 11.15 2.81 -7.96
C ARG A 27 10.40 1.47 -7.98
N ILE A 28 9.44 1.31 -7.08
CA ILE A 28 8.63 0.11 -6.96
C ILE A 28 7.68 0.01 -8.14
N HIS A 29 6.96 1.07 -8.51
CA HIS A 29 6.00 1.09 -9.62
C HIS A 29 6.62 0.80 -11.01
N ILE A 30 7.94 0.90 -11.16
CA ILE A 30 8.64 0.47 -12.38
C ILE A 30 8.67 -1.07 -12.49
N GLU A 31 8.63 -1.78 -11.37
CA GLU A 31 8.39 -3.22 -11.35
C GLU A 31 6.89 -3.49 -11.55
N THR A 32 6.57 -4.44 -12.42
CA THR A 32 5.20 -4.66 -12.92
C THR A 32 4.34 -5.33 -11.86
N TRP A 33 3.54 -4.59 -11.10
CA TRP A 33 2.62 -5.18 -10.10
C TRP A 33 1.28 -5.52 -10.73
N GLU A 34 0.82 -6.75 -10.53
CA GLU A 34 -0.46 -7.22 -11.06
C GLU A 34 -1.67 -6.80 -10.19
N ASN A 35 -1.45 -6.45 -8.92
CA ASN A 35 -2.49 -5.99 -8.00
C ASN A 35 -1.95 -5.03 -6.92
N ASN A 36 -2.87 -4.28 -6.29
CA ASN A 36 -2.55 -3.28 -5.25
C ASN A 36 -1.91 -3.90 -4.01
N LEU A 37 -2.27 -5.13 -3.66
CA LEU A 37 -1.76 -5.80 -2.46
C LEU A 37 -0.27 -6.11 -2.58
N ASP A 38 0.14 -6.72 -3.69
CA ASP A 38 1.54 -7.05 -3.96
C ASP A 38 2.40 -5.78 -3.98
N PHE A 39 1.87 -4.70 -4.56
CA PHE A 39 2.53 -3.39 -4.51
C PHE A 39 2.73 -2.90 -3.07
N LEU A 40 1.70 -2.99 -2.21
CA LEU A 40 1.81 -2.51 -0.83
C LEU A 40 2.77 -3.38 0.00
N ILE A 41 2.75 -4.70 -0.20
CA ILE A 41 3.70 -5.61 0.46
C ILE A 41 5.13 -5.19 0.11
N ALA A 42 5.44 -5.00 -1.17
CA ALA A 42 6.78 -4.61 -1.60
C ALA A 42 7.17 -3.20 -1.15
N TYR A 43 6.23 -2.25 -1.16
CA TYR A 43 6.48 -0.93 -0.58
C TYR A 43 6.87 -1.05 0.89
N CYS A 44 6.13 -1.85 1.65
CA CYS A 44 6.39 -2.05 3.07
C CYS A 44 7.65 -2.87 3.38
N GLU A 45 8.30 -3.51 2.40
CA GLU A 45 9.65 -4.08 2.56
C GLU A 45 10.75 -3.01 2.49
N GLU A 46 10.52 -1.92 1.76
CA GLU A 46 11.46 -0.80 1.61
C GLU A 46 11.22 0.30 2.64
N ASP A 47 9.95 0.53 3.02
CA ASP A 47 9.52 1.53 3.99
C ASP A 47 8.40 0.97 4.88
N ASP A 48 8.81 0.47 6.04
CA ASP A 48 7.94 -0.15 7.04
C ASP A 48 7.02 0.86 7.74
N SER A 49 7.30 2.17 7.65
CA SER A 49 6.45 3.21 8.24
C SER A 49 5.04 3.24 7.64
N LEU A 50 4.89 2.76 6.40
CA LEU A 50 3.59 2.63 5.77
C LEU A 50 2.72 1.56 6.46
N LYS A 51 3.30 0.51 7.07
CA LYS A 51 2.53 -0.53 7.76
C LYS A 51 1.71 0.06 8.91
N ASP A 52 2.31 0.93 9.70
CA ASP A 52 1.63 1.60 10.81
C ASP A 52 0.47 2.48 10.29
N ILE A 53 0.66 3.15 9.16
CA ILE A 53 -0.38 3.98 8.53
C ILE A 53 -1.53 3.11 8.02
N LEU A 54 -1.22 1.99 7.36
CA LEU A 54 -2.21 1.05 6.85
C LEU A 54 -3.08 0.47 7.97
N GLU A 55 -2.47 0.07 9.09
CA GLU A 55 -3.20 -0.47 10.23
C GLU A 55 -4.07 0.61 10.90
N ASN A 56 -3.50 1.78 11.19
CA ASN A 56 -4.18 2.81 12.00
C ASN A 56 -5.22 3.63 11.21
N GLU A 57 -4.91 4.03 9.97
CA GLU A 57 -5.77 4.91 9.19
C GLU A 57 -6.73 4.14 8.29
N PHE A 58 -6.32 2.96 7.79
CA PHE A 58 -7.09 2.20 6.81
C PHE A 58 -7.63 0.86 7.34
N SER A 59 -7.24 0.45 8.56
CA SER A 59 -7.56 -0.87 9.12
C SER A 59 -7.14 -2.03 8.19
N ILE A 60 -6.02 -1.85 7.48
CA ILE A 60 -5.39 -2.83 6.59
C ILE A 60 -4.20 -3.43 7.33
N GLU A 61 -4.24 -4.74 7.58
CA GLU A 61 -3.11 -5.52 8.07
C GLU A 61 -2.46 -6.26 6.88
N LEU A 62 -1.14 -6.12 6.72
CA LEU A 62 -0.32 -6.76 5.68
C LEU A 62 0.46 -7.96 6.22
#